data_AF-A0A3S1BZK4-F1
#
_entry.id   AF-A0A3S1BZK4-F1
#
_cell.length_a   1.000
_cell.length_b   1.000
_cell.length_c   1.000
_cell.angle_alpha   90.00
_cell.angle_beta   90.00
_cell.angle_gamma   90.00
#
_symmetry.space_group_name_H-M   'P 1'
#
loop_
_entity.id
_entity.type
_entity.pdbx_description
1 polymer ?
#
loop_
_entity_poly.entity_id
_entity_poly.type
_entity_poly.pdbx_seq_one_letter_code
_entity_poly.pdbx_strand_id
1 'polypeptide(L)'
;MEKDLKKLFRRLMSVRESGDYVFDSVRLERHATLVMKHLGQAVDNLEDSSYFSELLVMLGEKHAAYDVKPEMLPFLWPAIRDGLKMRLGDKFTKEMELAWKHLYDYISHKLAEGMSNANSSGSKKATNGGLIHKNSFN
;
A
#
# COMPACT_ATOMS: atom_id res chain seq x y z
N MET A 1 10.35 6.11 14.06
CA MET A 1 10.19 6.83 12.78
C MET A 1 11.12 6.28 11.69
N GLU A 2 12.46 6.31 11.84
CA GLU A 2 13.36 5.83 10.77
C GLU A 2 13.33 4.31 10.53
N LYS A 3 13.14 3.49 11.58
CA LYS A 3 13.08 2.01 11.47
C LYS A 3 11.85 1.50 10.70
N ASP A 4 10.75 2.24 10.72
CA ASP A 4 9.48 1.82 10.11
C ASP A 4 9.44 2.19 8.62
N LEU A 5 10.08 3.30 8.25
CA LEU A 5 10.25 3.76 6.87
C LEU A 5 11.10 2.78 6.03
N LYS A 6 12.15 2.21 6.64
CA LYS A 6 12.99 1.19 5.98
C LYS A 6 12.24 -0.10 5.68
N LYS A 7 11.24 -0.46 6.51
CA LYS A 7 10.37 -1.62 6.26
C LYS A 7 9.35 -1.34 5.16
N LEU A 8 8.76 -0.14 5.17
CA LEU A 8 7.83 0.35 4.16
C LEU A 8 8.42 0.35 2.75
N PHE A 9 9.67 0.75 2.64
CA PHE A 9 10.26 1.08 1.35
C PHE A 9 11.48 0.25 1.01
N ARG A 10 11.68 -0.93 1.64
CA ARG A 10 12.82 -1.81 1.33
C ARG A 10 13.02 -2.03 -0.17
N ARG A 11 11.92 -2.18 -0.94
CA ARG A 11 11.97 -2.35 -2.41
C ARG A 11 12.28 -1.08 -3.21
N LEU A 12 12.16 0.09 -2.58
CA LEU A 12 12.58 1.39 -3.09
C LEU A 12 13.96 1.79 -2.55
N MET A 13 14.64 0.92 -1.82
CA MET A 13 15.97 1.17 -1.28
C MET A 13 17.03 0.33 -2.00
N SER A 14 18.22 0.87 -2.10
CA SER A 14 19.45 0.20 -2.49
C SER A 14 20.37 0.06 -1.27
N VAL A 15 21.27 -0.92 -1.31
CA VAL A 15 22.29 -1.12 -0.28
C VAL A 15 23.61 -0.54 -0.79
N ARG A 16 24.24 0.33 -0.02
CA ARG A 16 25.59 0.84 -0.30
C ARG A 16 26.63 -0.21 0.04
N GLU A 17 27.86 -0.03 -0.45
CA GLU A 17 29.01 -0.86 -0.08
C GLU A 17 29.25 -0.86 1.45
N SER A 18 28.92 0.22 2.14
CA SER A 18 28.97 0.32 3.61
C SER A 18 27.92 -0.53 4.35
N GLY A 19 26.97 -1.14 3.63
CA GLY A 19 25.82 -1.85 4.20
C GLY A 19 24.63 -0.95 4.54
N ASP A 20 24.76 0.37 4.37
CA ASP A 20 23.68 1.32 4.62
C ASP A 20 22.60 1.26 3.53
N TYR A 21 21.34 1.33 3.95
CA TYR A 21 20.21 1.45 3.03
C TYR A 21 20.00 2.92 2.64
N VAL A 22 19.89 3.18 1.35
CA VAL A 22 19.52 4.48 0.80
C VAL A 22 18.36 4.35 -0.17
N PHE A 23 17.55 5.40 -0.28
CA PHE A 23 16.50 5.42 -1.29
C PHE A 23 17.11 5.43 -2.69
N ASP A 24 16.59 4.54 -3.53
CA ASP A 24 16.75 4.61 -4.98
C ASP A 24 15.80 5.71 -5.46
N SER A 25 16.37 6.86 -5.81
CA SER A 25 15.61 8.06 -6.21
C SER A 25 14.68 7.77 -7.39
N VAL A 26 15.13 6.97 -8.36
CA VAL A 26 14.35 6.64 -9.56
C VAL A 26 13.15 5.78 -9.20
N ARG A 27 13.35 4.75 -8.36
CA ARG A 27 12.24 3.90 -7.89
C ARG A 27 11.27 4.67 -7.01
N LEU A 28 11.79 5.51 -6.12
CA LEU A 28 11.00 6.33 -5.24
C LEU A 28 10.14 7.33 -6.02
N GLU A 29 10.74 8.04 -6.98
CA GLU A 29 10.03 8.99 -7.85
C GLU A 29 8.93 8.30 -8.66
N ARG A 30 9.24 7.14 -9.26
CA ARG A 30 8.24 6.34 -9.98
C ARG A 30 7.08 5.93 -9.06
N HIS A 31 7.38 5.47 -7.85
CA HIS A 31 6.36 5.06 -6.90
C HIS A 31 5.51 6.26 -6.44
N ALA A 32 6.14 7.38 -6.08
CA ALA A 32 5.44 8.60 -5.69
C ALA A 32 4.53 9.13 -6.82
N THR A 33 5.00 9.09 -8.07
CA THR A 33 4.22 9.46 -9.26
C THR A 33 3.00 8.56 -9.41
N LEU A 34 3.16 7.24 -9.22
CA LEU A 34 2.03 6.31 -9.26
C LEU A 34 1.04 6.59 -8.12
N VAL A 35 1.49 6.85 -6.90
CA VAL A 35 0.60 7.20 -5.78
C VAL A 35 -0.23 8.43 -6.12
N MET A 36 0.41 9.52 -6.59
CA MET A 36 -0.31 10.74 -6.95
C MET A 36 -1.26 10.55 -8.14
N LYS A 37 -0.87 9.74 -9.14
CA LYS A 37 -1.75 9.38 -10.26
C LYS A 37 -3.02 8.69 -9.77
N HIS A 38 -2.90 7.68 -8.91
CA HIS A 38 -4.06 6.94 -8.40
C HIS A 38 -4.92 7.80 -7.47
N LEU A 39 -4.32 8.72 -6.70
CA LEU A 39 -5.08 9.73 -5.94
C LEU A 39 -5.92 10.63 -6.87
N GLY A 40 -5.35 11.07 -8.00
CA GLY A 40 -6.10 11.82 -9.01
C GLY A 40 -7.24 11.00 -9.59
N GLN A 41 -6.98 9.75 -9.97
CA GLN A 41 -8.03 8.84 -10.46
C GLN A 41 -9.13 8.60 -9.43
N ALA A 42 -8.79 8.56 -8.13
CA ALA A 42 -9.77 8.44 -7.05
C ALA A 42 -10.72 9.64 -7.01
N VAL A 43 -10.19 10.85 -7.20
CA VAL A 43 -10.97 12.08 -7.28
C VAL A 43 -11.86 12.07 -8.53
N ASP A 44 -11.32 11.64 -9.68
CA ASP A 44 -12.06 11.59 -10.95
C ASP A 44 -13.22 10.58 -10.93
N ASN A 45 -13.17 9.58 -10.04
CA ASN A 45 -14.14 8.48 -9.98
C ASN A 45 -14.94 8.45 -8.66
N LEU A 46 -15.08 9.59 -7.97
CA LEU A 46 -15.84 9.65 -6.71
C LEU A 46 -17.30 9.16 -6.85
N GLU A 47 -17.89 9.25 -8.05
CA GLU A 47 -19.26 8.83 -8.33
C GLU A 47 -19.39 7.32 -8.66
N ASP A 48 -18.33 6.66 -9.16
CA ASP A 48 -18.29 5.22 -9.44
C ASP A 48 -17.49 4.47 -8.36
N SER A 49 -18.07 4.47 -7.16
CA SER A 49 -17.43 3.91 -5.97
C SER A 49 -17.19 2.39 -6.04
N SER A 50 -17.98 1.64 -6.83
CA SER A 50 -17.90 0.17 -6.91
C SER A 50 -16.66 -0.30 -7.66
N TYR A 51 -16.49 0.16 -8.91
CA TYR A 51 -15.34 -0.25 -9.73
C TYR A 51 -14.03 0.22 -9.10
N PHE A 52 -14.01 1.45 -8.59
CA PHE A 52 -12.83 1.99 -7.92
C PHE A 52 -12.48 1.21 -6.63
N SER A 53 -13.48 0.77 -5.85
CA SER A 53 -13.26 -0.10 -4.69
C SER A 53 -12.56 -1.40 -5.07
N GLU A 54 -13.03 -2.08 -6.11
CA GLU A 54 -12.46 -3.36 -6.57
C GLU A 54 -11.01 -3.21 -7.03
N LEU A 55 -10.71 -2.15 -7.78
CA LEU A 55 -9.34 -1.82 -8.20
C LEU A 55 -8.41 -1.62 -6.99
N LEU A 56 -8.87 -0.93 -5.95
CA LEU A 56 -8.09 -0.69 -4.73
C LEU A 56 -7.83 -1.98 -3.94
N VAL A 57 -8.81 -2.89 -3.89
CA VAL A 57 -8.63 -4.21 -3.26
C VAL A 57 -7.57 -5.02 -4.01
N MET A 58 -7.65 -5.12 -5.35
CA MET A 58 -6.62 -5.79 -6.17
C MET A 58 -5.23 -5.15 -6.00
N LEU A 59 -5.18 -3.82 -5.87
CA LEU A 59 -3.92 -3.13 -5.60
C LEU A 59 -3.39 -3.47 -4.20
N GLY A 60 -4.26 -3.66 -3.21
CA GLY A 60 -3.92 -4.11 -1.85
C GLY A 60 -3.27 -5.50 -1.85
N GLU A 61 -3.80 -6.44 -2.64
CA GLU A 61 -3.20 -7.78 -2.79
C GLU A 61 -1.76 -7.70 -3.32
N LYS A 62 -1.50 -6.82 -4.30
CA LYS A 62 -0.14 -6.58 -4.81
C LYS A 62 0.79 -6.00 -3.73
N HIS A 63 0.28 -5.13 -2.88
CA HIS A 63 1.05 -4.57 -1.76
C HIS A 63 1.40 -5.63 -0.71
N ALA A 64 0.52 -6.60 -0.44
CA ALA A 64 0.85 -7.74 0.41
C ALA A 64 1.99 -8.59 -0.20
N ALA A 65 2.00 -8.79 -1.52
CA ALA A 65 3.11 -9.46 -2.22
C ALA A 65 4.44 -8.68 -2.15
N TYR A 66 4.42 -7.43 -1.68
CA TYR A 66 5.59 -6.59 -1.44
C TYR A 66 5.99 -6.51 0.04
N ASP A 67 5.40 -7.37 0.89
CA ASP A 67 5.56 -7.39 2.35
C ASP A 67 5.12 -6.09 3.04
N VAL A 68 4.25 -5.32 2.39
CA VAL A 68 3.58 -4.17 3.02
C VAL A 68 2.42 -4.68 3.87
N LYS A 69 2.32 -4.19 5.10
CA LYS A 69 1.25 -4.53 6.02
C LYS A 69 0.24 -3.40 6.17
N PRO A 70 -1.04 -3.69 6.46
CA PRO A 70 -2.07 -2.67 6.67
C PRO A 70 -1.67 -1.58 7.68
N GLU A 71 -0.99 -1.94 8.76
CA GLU A 71 -0.58 -1.01 9.82
C GLU A 71 0.47 0.01 9.35
N MET A 72 1.07 -0.23 8.18
CA MET A 72 2.09 0.61 7.61
C MET A 72 1.50 1.73 6.74
N LEU A 73 0.26 1.56 6.23
CA LEU A 73 -0.39 2.56 5.38
C LEU A 73 -0.45 3.94 6.05
N PRO A 74 -0.93 4.09 7.32
CA PRO A 74 -1.08 5.41 7.95
C PRO A 74 0.20 6.26 8.00
N PHE A 75 1.38 5.65 7.91
CA PHE A 75 2.65 6.36 7.91
C PHE A 75 2.92 7.17 6.64
N LEU A 76 2.20 6.92 5.54
CA LEU A 76 2.35 7.69 4.29
C LEU A 76 1.57 9.01 4.31
N TRP A 77 0.49 9.11 5.11
CA TRP A 77 -0.37 10.30 5.15
C TRP A 77 0.40 11.61 5.40
N PRO A 78 1.30 11.71 6.39
CA PRO A 78 2.03 12.96 6.64
C PRO A 78 2.79 13.47 5.42
N ALA A 79 3.41 12.57 4.64
CA ALA A 79 4.15 12.95 3.43
C ALA A 79 3.23 13.50 2.33
N ILE A 80 2.06 12.89 2.12
CA ILE A 80 1.06 13.37 1.16
C ILE A 80 0.51 14.72 1.61
N ARG A 81 0.08 14.83 2.87
CA ARG A 81 -0.43 16.08 3.46
C ARG A 81 0.57 17.21 3.32
N ASP A 82 1.83 16.98 3.73
CA ASP A 82 2.86 18.01 3.71
C ASP A 82 3.22 18.40 2.27
N GLY A 83 3.22 17.45 1.33
CA GLY A 83 3.38 17.72 -0.10
C GLY A 83 2.26 18.60 -0.68
N LEU A 84 0.99 18.29 -0.36
CA LEU A 84 -0.17 19.09 -0.75
C LEU A 84 -0.11 20.50 -0.14
N LYS A 85 0.18 20.59 1.16
CA LYS A 85 0.32 21.85 1.89
C LYS A 85 1.41 22.73 1.27
N MET A 86 2.58 22.16 1.00
CA MET A 86 3.70 22.87 0.38
C MET A 86 3.33 23.39 -1.02
N ARG A 87 2.59 22.60 -1.81
CA ARG A 87 2.23 22.98 -3.18
C ARG A 87 1.11 24.01 -3.25
N LEU A 88 0.13 23.92 -2.36
CA LEU A 88 -1.08 24.75 -2.39
C LEU A 88 -0.97 25.99 -1.51
N GLY A 89 -0.03 26.01 -0.57
CA GLY A 89 0.18 27.13 0.36
C GLY A 89 -1.11 27.48 1.11
N ASP A 90 -1.48 28.75 1.09
CA ASP A 90 -2.66 29.27 1.79
C ASP A 90 -3.99 28.70 1.28
N LYS A 91 -4.01 28.09 0.08
CA LYS A 91 -5.20 27.40 -0.45
C LYS A 91 -5.45 26.04 0.22
N PHE A 92 -4.48 25.50 0.95
CA PHE A 92 -4.64 24.26 1.71
C PHE A 92 -5.32 24.54 3.05
N THR A 93 -6.64 24.74 3.01
CA THR A 93 -7.44 25.00 4.20
C THR A 93 -7.62 23.75 5.06
N LYS A 94 -8.14 23.91 6.28
CA LYS A 94 -8.44 22.78 7.17
C LYS A 94 -9.49 21.84 6.58
N GLU A 95 -10.48 22.40 5.89
CA GLU A 95 -11.53 21.65 5.21
C GLU A 95 -10.95 20.84 4.06
N MET A 96 -9.99 21.41 3.32
CA MET A 96 -9.27 20.71 2.25
C MET A 96 -8.41 19.57 2.82
N GLU A 97 -7.68 19.80 3.90
CA GLU A 97 -6.92 18.74 4.58
C GLU A 97 -7.83 17.58 5.01
N LEU A 98 -8.99 17.90 5.60
CA LEU A 98 -9.95 16.89 6.04
C LEU A 98 -10.54 16.10 4.86
N ALA A 99 -10.87 16.78 3.75
CA ALA A 99 -11.37 16.11 2.55
C ALA A 99 -10.34 15.14 1.96
N TRP A 100 -9.08 15.56 1.83
CA TRP A 100 -7.99 14.69 1.40
C TRP A 100 -7.74 13.54 2.37
N LYS A 101 -7.89 13.79 3.69
CA LYS A 101 -7.75 12.74 4.70
C LYS A 101 -8.82 11.67 4.54
N HIS A 102 -10.08 12.05 4.36
CA HIS A 102 -11.18 11.10 4.13
C HIS A 102 -10.96 10.26 2.88
N LEU A 103 -10.55 10.88 1.78
CA LEU A 103 -10.21 10.16 0.56
C LEU A 103 -9.07 9.16 0.78
N TYR A 104 -8.01 9.62 1.44
CA TYR A 104 -6.86 8.78 1.77
C TYR A 104 -7.23 7.60 2.68
N ASP A 105 -8.10 7.82 3.68
CA ASP A 105 -8.57 6.79 4.59
C ASP A 105 -9.41 5.74 3.89
N TYR A 106 -10.30 6.17 2.99
CA TYR A 106 -11.07 5.27 2.14
C TYR A 106 -10.15 4.38 1.28
N ILE A 107 -9.17 4.99 0.61
CA ILE A 107 -8.17 4.27 -0.20
C ILE A 107 -7.39 3.28 0.67
N SER A 108 -6.91 3.72 1.83
CA SER A 108 -6.12 2.90 2.75
C SER A 108 -6.92 1.73 3.29
N HIS A 109 -8.21 1.94 3.59
CA HIS A 109 -9.10 0.88 4.04
C HIS A 109 -9.27 -0.22 2.98
N LYS A 110 -9.48 0.17 1.71
CA LYS A 110 -9.61 -0.79 0.60
C LYS A 110 -8.31 -1.51 0.27
N LEU A 111 -7.17 -0.83 0.35
CA LEU A 111 -5.86 -1.48 0.25
C LEU A 111 -5.65 -2.51 1.38
N ALA A 112 -5.99 -2.14 2.62
CA ALA A 112 -5.87 -3.03 3.78
C ALA A 112 -6.76 -4.27 3.67
N GLU A 113 -7.97 -4.12 3.12
CA GLU A 113 -8.88 -5.22 2.79
C GLU A 113 -8.20 -6.21 1.84
N GLY A 114 -7.67 -5.74 0.71
CA GLY A 114 -6.93 -6.57 -0.25
C GLY A 114 -5.70 -7.25 0.33
N MET A 115 -4.91 -6.54 1.14
CA MET A 115 -3.75 -7.13 1.83
C MET A 115 -4.17 -8.27 2.76
N SER A 116 -5.28 -8.09 3.49
CA SER A 116 -5.80 -9.08 4.44
C SER A 116 -6.35 -10.32 3.73
N ASN A 117 -7.00 -10.13 2.58
CA ASN A 117 -7.51 -11.23 1.73
C ASN A 117 -6.36 -12.10 1.19
N ALA A 118 -5.27 -11.48 0.73
CA ALA A 118 -4.07 -12.20 0.28
C ALA A 118 -3.41 -13.01 1.41
N ASN A 119 -3.30 -12.43 2.61
CA ASN A 119 -2.70 -13.09 3.77
C ASN A 119 -3.56 -14.27 4.28
N SER A 120 -4.89 -14.13 4.25
CA SER A 120 -5.83 -15.18 4.68
C SER A 120 -5.93 -16.35 3.69
N SER A 121 -5.82 -16.07 2.39
CA SER A 121 -5.83 -17.10 1.33
C SER A 121 -4.50 -17.86 1.22
N GLY A 122 -3.37 -17.23 1.55
CA GLY A 122 -2.08 -17.92 1.71
C GLY A 122 -2.08 -18.97 2.82
N SER A 123 -2.82 -18.73 3.92
CA SER A 123 -2.92 -19.68 5.03
C SER A 123 -3.78 -20.92 4.73
N LYS A 124 -4.74 -20.83 3.79
CA LYS A 124 -5.60 -21.98 3.40
C LYS A 124 -4.91 -23.00 2.49
N LYS A 125 -3.81 -22.65 1.81
CA LYS A 125 -3.04 -23.59 0.98
C LYS A 125 -2.09 -24.49 1.78
N ALA A 126 -1.78 -24.17 3.03
CA ALA A 126 -0.82 -24.91 3.84
C ALA A 126 -1.42 -26.11 4.63
N THR A 127 -2.75 -26.27 4.67
CA THR A 127 -3.41 -27.29 5.53
C THR A 127 -4.04 -28.47 4.77
N ASN A 128 -4.00 -28.51 3.44
CA ASN A 128 -4.56 -29.62 2.64
C ASN A 128 -3.48 -30.59 2.11
N GLY A 129 -2.45 -30.88 2.92
CA GLY A 129 -1.32 -31.74 2.55
C GLY A 129 -1.13 -33.00 3.41
N GLY A 130 -2.11 -33.38 4.24
CA GLY A 130 -1.99 -34.55 5.09
C GLY A 130 -3.32 -35.25 5.28
N LEU A 131 -3.51 -36.38 4.60
CA LEU A 131 -4.24 -37.57 5.07
C LEU A 131 -4.06 -38.72 4.04
N ILE A 132 -3.01 -39.50 4.28
CA ILE A 132 -2.85 -40.96 4.13
C ILE A 132 -3.87 -41.71 3.24
N HIS A 133 -3.37 -42.41 2.21
CA HIS A 133 -3.80 -43.79 1.97
C HIS A 133 -2.58 -44.68 1.67
N LYS A 134 -2.22 -45.51 2.66
CA LYS A 134 -1.39 -46.69 2.46
C LYS A 134 -2.18 -47.65 1.58
N ASN A 135 -1.57 -48.19 0.54
CA ASN A 135 -1.94 -49.49 0.01
C ASN A 135 -0.66 -50.27 -0.25
N SER A 136 -0.48 -51.31 0.56
CA SER A 136 0.50 -52.36 0.39
C SER A 136 0.06 -53.26 -0.76
N PHE A 137 0.98 -53.54 -1.69
CA PHE A 137 0.99 -54.74 -2.52
C PHE A 137 2.44 -55.22 -2.62
N ASN A 138 2.84 -56.02 -1.64
CA ASN A 138 3.40 -57.37 -1.78
C ASN A 138 3.64 -57.95 -0.39
#